data_AF-A0A933X951-F1
#
_entry.id   AF-A0A933X951-F1
#
_cell.length_a   1.000
_cell.length_b   1.000
_cell.length_c   1.000
_cell.angle_alpha   90.00
_cell.angle_beta   90.00
_cell.angle_gamma   90.00
#
_symmetry.space_group_name_H-M   'P 1'
#
loop_
_entity.id
_entity.type
_entity.pdbx_description
1 polymer ?
#
loop_
_entity_poly.entity_id
_entity_poly.type
_entity_poly.pdbx_seq_one_letter_code
_entity_poly.pdbx_strand_id
1 'polypeptide(L)'
;MNAREVLIAEIQRQPEPLLVELQHYLEFLIAKQSRLPKGMELSVLPVAEVRKAGLHLRFKQLLELRPTADETGTLLCVRQEALGIDVFAPSRQELLGEVQDQIVLLWREYACAPPETLTPGARRLRANLLSQVEEVARAA
;
A
#
# COMPACT_ATOMS: atom_id res chain seq x y z
N MET A 1 -46.73 -29.97 -26.85
CA MET A 1 -45.65 -29.36 -26.06
C MET A 1 -45.94 -29.66 -24.61
N ASN A 2 -45.09 -30.43 -23.93
CA ASN A 2 -45.30 -30.87 -22.55
C ASN A 2 -45.04 -29.70 -21.60
N ALA A 3 -45.83 -29.55 -20.52
CA ALA A 3 -45.65 -28.51 -19.50
C ALA A 3 -44.21 -28.43 -18.95
N ARG A 4 -43.47 -29.55 -18.91
CA ARG A 4 -42.05 -29.63 -18.56
C ARG A 4 -41.14 -28.90 -19.57
N GLU A 5 -41.43 -29.01 -20.86
CA GLU A 5 -40.65 -28.36 -21.92
C GLU A 5 -40.88 -26.86 -21.92
N VAL A 6 -42.11 -26.43 -21.60
CA VAL A 6 -42.46 -25.01 -21.44
C VAL A 6 -41.72 -24.39 -20.24
N LEU A 7 -41.68 -25.08 -19.09
CA LEU A 7 -40.96 -24.60 -17.91
C LEU A 7 -39.45 -24.50 -18.14
N ILE A 8 -38.85 -25.47 -18.83
CA ILE A 8 -37.41 -25.47 -19.16
C ILE A 8 -37.08 -24.33 -20.13
N ALA A 9 -37.91 -24.10 -21.15
CA ALA A 9 -37.73 -23.01 -22.08
C ALA A 9 -37.91 -21.63 -21.42
N GLU A 10 -38.80 -21.52 -20.42
CA GLU A 10 -39.04 -20.29 -19.67
C GLU A 10 -37.88 -19.98 -18.70
N ILE A 11 -37.36 -20.99 -18.00
CA ILE A 11 -36.16 -20.86 -17.15
C ILE A 11 -34.93 -20.44 -17.98
N GLN A 12 -34.78 -20.99 -19.20
CA GLN A 12 -33.69 -20.61 -20.10
C GLN A 12 -33.88 -19.23 -20.77
N ARG A 13 -35.11 -18.68 -20.73
CA ARG A 13 -35.45 -17.37 -21.31
C ARG A 13 -35.40 -16.22 -20.30
N GLN A 14 -35.34 -16.52 -19.01
CA GLN A 14 -35.27 -15.50 -17.97
C GLN A 14 -33.79 -15.18 -17.69
N PRO A 15 -33.27 -13.98 -18.04
CA PRO A 15 -32.11 -13.48 -17.34
C PRO A 15 -32.61 -13.14 -15.94
N GLU A 16 -32.24 -13.93 -14.91
CA GLU A 16 -32.52 -13.48 -13.55
C GLU A 16 -31.91 -12.08 -13.40
N PRO A 17 -32.72 -11.02 -13.15
CA PRO A 17 -32.23 -9.65 -13.15
C PRO A 17 -31.08 -9.47 -12.14
N LEU A 18 -31.09 -10.26 -11.07
CA LEU A 18 -30.01 -10.35 -10.09
C LEU A 18 -28.70 -10.90 -10.68
N LEU A 19 -28.74 -11.88 -11.58
CA LEU A 19 -27.51 -12.41 -12.22
C LEU A 19 -26.89 -11.38 -13.16
N VAL A 20 -27.71 -10.64 -13.91
CA VAL A 20 -27.23 -9.57 -14.80
C VAL A 20 -26.70 -8.38 -14.00
N GLU A 21 -27.37 -7.99 -12.91
CA GLU A 21 -26.88 -6.95 -12.01
C GLU A 21 -25.58 -7.36 -11.29
N LEU A 22 -25.49 -8.62 -10.83
CA LEU A 22 -24.27 -9.16 -10.25
C LEU A 22 -23.15 -9.23 -11.29
N GLN A 23 -23.46 -9.58 -12.53
CA GLN A 23 -22.48 -9.62 -13.61
C GLN A 23 -21.97 -8.21 -13.95
N HIS A 24 -22.84 -7.21 -14.07
CA HIS A 24 -22.42 -5.81 -14.25
C HIS A 24 -21.64 -5.26 -13.05
N TYR A 25 -22.03 -5.64 -11.83
CA TYR A 25 -21.31 -5.25 -10.62
C TYR A 25 -19.92 -5.90 -10.56
N LEU A 26 -19.79 -7.18 -10.93
CA LEU A 26 -18.52 -7.88 -11.05
C LEU A 26 -17.65 -7.28 -12.16
N GLU A 27 -18.21 -7.00 -13.34
CA GLU A 27 -17.50 -6.32 -14.43
C GLU A 27 -17.04 -4.92 -14.02
N PHE A 28 -17.85 -4.18 -13.26
CA PHE A 28 -17.48 -2.89 -12.70
C PHE A 28 -16.34 -3.00 -11.67
N LEU A 29 -16.38 -3.99 -10.78
CA LEU A 29 -15.31 -4.24 -9.81
C LEU A 29 -14.01 -4.70 -10.50
N ILE A 30 -14.10 -5.57 -11.50
CA ILE A 30 -12.98 -6.02 -12.33
C ILE A 30 -12.39 -4.84 -13.11
N ALA A 31 -13.21 -3.98 -13.71
CA ALA A 31 -12.78 -2.78 -14.42
C ALA A 31 -12.16 -1.73 -13.49
N LYS A 32 -12.55 -1.71 -12.21
CA LYS A 32 -11.90 -0.91 -11.17
C LYS A 32 -10.59 -1.52 -10.66
N GLN A 33 -10.46 -2.86 -10.66
CA GLN A 33 -9.23 -3.56 -10.24
C GLN A 33 -8.19 -3.69 -11.36
N SER A 34 -8.57 -3.72 -12.64
CA SER A 34 -7.67 -4.05 -13.76
C SER A 34 -7.07 -2.84 -14.48
N ARG A 35 -6.42 -1.91 -13.78
CA ARG A 35 -5.77 -0.76 -14.46
C ARG A 35 -4.26 -0.69 -14.42
N LEU A 36 -3.56 -1.66 -13.84
CA LEU A 36 -2.10 -1.65 -13.83
C LEU A 36 -1.55 -3.04 -14.17
N PRO A 37 -0.84 -3.22 -15.30
CA PRO A 37 -0.17 -4.46 -15.58
C PRO A 37 0.84 -4.80 -14.47
N LYS A 38 0.99 -6.10 -14.20
CA LYS A 38 1.94 -6.65 -13.24
C LYS A 38 3.34 -6.09 -13.48
N GLY A 39 3.99 -5.59 -12.42
CA GLY A 39 5.31 -4.96 -12.53
C GLY A 39 5.31 -3.57 -13.18
N MET A 40 4.15 -2.92 -13.31
CA MET A 40 4.09 -1.51 -13.72
C MET A 40 4.61 -0.63 -12.59
N GLU A 41 5.69 0.08 -12.91
CA GLU A 41 6.18 1.21 -12.13
C GLU A 41 5.14 2.34 -12.16
N LEU A 42 4.68 2.75 -10.99
CA LEU A 42 3.76 3.87 -10.83
C LEU A 42 4.52 5.17 -10.60
N SER A 43 3.79 6.29 -10.69
CA SER A 43 4.37 7.60 -10.40
C SER A 43 5.08 7.60 -9.04
N VAL A 44 6.27 8.21 -9.00
CA VAL A 44 7.08 8.34 -7.78
C VAL A 44 6.24 8.92 -6.66
N LEU A 45 6.29 8.31 -5.47
CA LEU A 45 5.69 8.78 -4.23
C LEU A 45 6.73 9.56 -3.41
N PRO A 46 6.74 10.90 -3.46
CA PRO A 46 7.69 11.72 -2.73
C PRO A 46 7.32 11.79 -1.25
N VAL A 47 8.31 11.63 -0.38
CA VAL A 47 8.20 11.82 1.08
C VAL A 47 9.32 12.73 1.54
N ALA A 48 8.98 13.96 1.90
CA ALA A 48 9.94 14.94 2.43
C ALA A 48 9.89 15.00 3.96
N GLU A 49 8.69 14.93 4.52
CA GLU A 49 8.43 15.06 5.95
C GLU A 49 7.33 14.09 6.39
N VAL A 50 7.40 13.67 7.65
CA VAL A 50 6.38 12.88 8.33
C VAL A 50 5.99 13.61 9.62
N ARG A 51 4.71 13.98 9.74
CA ARG A 51 4.16 14.64 10.93
C ARG A 51 3.06 13.77 11.52
N LYS A 52 3.43 12.82 12.37
CA LYS A 52 2.50 11.80 12.87
C LYS A 52 2.89 11.35 14.28
N ALA A 53 1.89 11.02 15.09
CA ALA A 53 2.05 10.54 16.47
C ALA A 53 2.94 11.45 17.36
N GLY A 54 2.86 12.78 17.15
CA GLY A 54 3.65 13.76 17.90
C GLY A 54 5.11 13.91 17.45
N LEU A 55 5.57 13.12 16.48
CA LEU A 55 6.89 13.26 15.86
C LEU A 55 6.79 14.15 14.62
N HIS A 56 7.84 14.96 14.41
CA HIS A 56 8.10 15.64 13.15
C HIS A 56 9.44 15.16 12.62
N LEU A 57 9.39 14.27 11.64
CA LEU A 57 10.57 13.71 10.99
C LEU A 57 10.75 14.39 9.63
N ARG A 58 11.98 14.76 9.32
CA ARG A 58 12.36 15.33 8.02
C ARG A 58 13.41 14.46 7.37
N PHE A 59 13.21 14.15 6.10
CA PHE A 59 14.25 13.54 5.28
C PHE A 59 15.24 14.62 4.83
N LYS A 60 16.54 14.35 5.02
CA LYS A 60 17.62 15.26 4.61
C LYS A 60 17.70 15.42 3.09
N GLN A 61 17.22 14.42 2.35
CA GLN A 61 17.00 14.45 0.91
C GLN A 61 15.62 13.89 0.63
N LEU A 62 14.94 14.39 -0.41
CA LEU A 62 13.61 13.91 -0.78
C LEU A 62 13.63 12.38 -1.00
N LEU A 63 12.84 11.65 -0.22
CA LEU A 63 12.70 10.21 -0.42
C LEU A 63 11.70 9.96 -1.56
N GLU A 64 12.21 9.44 -2.67
CA GLU A 64 11.42 9.09 -3.84
C GLU A 64 11.13 7.59 -3.85
N LEU A 65 9.94 7.20 -3.38
CA LEU A 65 9.51 5.81 -3.40
C LEU A 65 8.86 5.48 -4.73
N ARG A 66 9.08 4.26 -5.24
CA ARG A 66 8.50 3.78 -6.49
C ARG A 66 7.51 2.66 -6.20
N PRO A 67 6.20 2.97 -6.15
CA PRO A 67 5.21 1.94 -5.92
C PRO A 67 5.10 1.00 -7.12
N THR A 68 4.93 -0.27 -6.83
CA THR A 68 4.65 -1.33 -7.80
C THR A 68 3.33 -2.01 -7.45
N ALA A 69 2.66 -2.60 -8.44
CA ALA A 69 1.49 -3.44 -8.18
C ALA A 69 1.91 -4.82 -7.66
N ASP A 70 1.15 -5.37 -6.71
CA ASP A 70 1.33 -6.73 -6.22
C ASP A 70 0.98 -7.78 -7.29
N GLU A 71 1.13 -9.07 -6.96
CA GLU A 71 0.88 -10.16 -7.91
C GLU A 71 -0.56 -10.22 -8.41
N THR A 72 -1.51 -9.76 -7.58
CA THR A 72 -2.94 -9.73 -7.91
C THR A 72 -3.36 -8.45 -8.64
N GLY A 73 -2.51 -7.42 -8.63
CA GLY A 73 -2.83 -6.08 -9.15
C GLY A 73 -3.79 -5.28 -8.26
N THR A 74 -4.09 -5.77 -7.06
CA THR A 74 -5.08 -5.16 -6.15
C THR A 74 -4.43 -4.18 -5.19
N LEU A 75 -3.15 -4.40 -4.85
CA LEU A 75 -2.42 -3.62 -3.88
C LEU A 75 -1.25 -2.91 -4.55
N LEU A 76 -0.96 -1.72 -4.03
CA LEU A 76 0.26 -0.99 -4.29
C LEU A 76 1.26 -1.36 -3.20
N CYS A 77 2.49 -1.67 -3.59
CA CYS A 77 3.57 -2.06 -2.71
C CYS A 77 4.74 -1.11 -2.86
N VAL A 78 5.42 -0.81 -1.76
CA VAL A 78 6.69 -0.08 -1.76
C VAL A 78 7.66 -0.80 -0.85
N ARG A 79 8.88 -1.02 -1.37
CA ARG A 79 10.01 -1.51 -0.60
C ARG A 79 11.18 -0.54 -0.71
N GLN A 80 11.77 -0.20 0.43
CA GLN A 80 13.03 0.53 0.52
C GLN A 80 13.87 -0.12 1.63
N GLU A 81 14.65 -1.13 1.25
CA GLU A 81 15.38 -2.00 2.16
C GLU A 81 16.35 -1.24 3.06
N ALA A 82 17.01 -0.19 2.54
CA ALA A 82 17.95 0.61 3.30
C ALA A 82 17.31 1.27 4.52
N LEU A 83 16.03 1.64 4.41
CA LEU A 83 15.23 2.23 5.49
C LEU A 83 14.34 1.21 6.19
N GLY A 84 14.37 -0.07 5.79
CA GLY A 84 13.50 -1.10 6.34
C GLY A 84 12.02 -0.90 6.00
N ILE A 85 11.72 -0.16 4.92
CA ILE A 85 10.34 0.08 4.49
C ILE A 85 9.88 -1.10 3.64
N ASP A 86 8.74 -1.69 4.01
CA ASP A 86 8.00 -2.69 3.26
C ASP A 86 6.52 -2.57 3.64
N VAL A 87 5.75 -1.89 2.78
CA VAL A 87 4.31 -1.63 3.01
C VAL A 87 3.51 -1.89 1.76
N PHE A 88 2.23 -2.15 1.96
CA PHE A 88 1.24 -2.33 0.91
C PHE A 88 -0.08 -1.66 1.28
N ALA A 89 -0.82 -1.18 0.29
CA ALA A 89 -2.12 -0.57 0.48
C ALA A 89 -2.95 -0.56 -0.81
N PRO A 90 -4.29 -0.52 -0.76
CA PRO A 90 -5.14 -0.57 -1.95
C PRO A 90 -5.16 0.75 -2.74
N SER A 91 -4.70 1.85 -2.14
CA SER A 91 -4.63 3.14 -2.81
C SER A 91 -3.33 3.86 -2.50
N ARG A 92 -2.94 4.79 -3.37
CA ARG A 92 -1.73 5.60 -3.18
C ARG A 92 -1.78 6.47 -1.92
N GLN A 93 -2.98 6.96 -1.56
CA GLN A 93 -3.17 7.76 -0.35
C GLN A 93 -2.99 6.90 0.90
N GLU A 94 -3.59 5.70 0.92
CA GLU A 94 -3.39 4.75 2.01
C GLU A 94 -1.94 4.29 2.09
N LEU A 95 -1.29 4.04 0.95
CA LEU A 95 0.12 3.67 0.88
C LEU A 95 1.02 4.73 1.51
N LEU A 96 0.75 6.01 1.23
CA LEU A 96 1.47 7.11 1.88
C LEU A 96 1.24 7.11 3.40
N GLY A 97 0.02 6.82 3.84
CA GLY A 97 -0.31 6.65 5.26
C GLY A 97 0.51 5.54 5.92
N GLU A 98 0.55 4.36 5.29
CA GLU A 98 1.31 3.19 5.75
C GLU A 98 2.81 3.46 5.78
N VAL A 99 3.36 4.10 4.74
CA VAL A 99 4.76 4.53 4.71
C VAL A 99 5.07 5.44 5.91
N GLN A 100 4.21 6.42 6.18
CA GLN A 100 4.39 7.34 7.31
C GLN A 100 4.32 6.61 8.66
N ASP A 101 3.40 5.65 8.81
CA ASP A 101 3.30 4.83 10.02
C ASP A 101 4.54 3.99 10.24
N GLN A 102 5.00 3.31 9.19
CA GLN A 102 6.19 2.48 9.29
C GLN A 102 7.44 3.31 9.58
N ILE A 103 7.59 4.50 8.99
CA ILE A 103 8.70 5.41 9.31
C ILE A 103 8.67 5.80 10.79
N VAL A 104 7.50 6.15 11.35
CA VAL A 104 7.35 6.47 12.77
C VAL A 104 7.71 5.28 13.66
N LEU A 105 7.23 4.09 13.31
CA LEU A 105 7.57 2.85 14.02
C LEU A 105 9.10 2.62 14.00
N LEU A 106 9.70 2.66 12.81
CA LEU A 106 11.13 2.42 12.62
C LEU A 106 11.99 3.44 13.36
N TRP A 107 11.57 4.71 13.39
CA TRP A 107 12.26 5.75 14.16
C TRP A 107 12.27 5.42 15.66
N ARG A 108 11.10 5.11 16.22
CA ARG A 108 10.96 4.80 17.65
C ARG A 108 11.73 3.54 18.05
N GLU A 109 11.56 2.47 17.28
CA GLU A 109 12.09 1.14 17.62
C GLU A 109 13.59 0.99 17.31
N TYR A 110 14.10 1.70 16.31
CA TYR A 110 15.49 1.52 15.86
C TYR A 110 16.33 2.79 15.95
N ALA A 111 15.83 3.94 15.52
CA ALA A 111 16.63 5.18 15.55
C ALA A 111 16.88 5.64 16.99
N CYS A 112 15.85 5.61 17.83
CA CYS A 112 15.92 5.99 19.24
C CYS A 112 16.49 4.90 20.17
N ALA A 113 16.58 3.65 19.70
CA ALA A 113 17.08 2.55 20.52
C ALA A 113 18.60 2.67 20.80
N PRO A 114 19.07 2.25 22.00
CA PRO A 114 20.49 2.18 22.29
C PRO A 114 21.20 1.14 21.40
N PRO A 115 22.33 1.47 20.76
CA PRO A 115 22.97 0.58 19.78
C PRO A 115 23.43 -0.78 20.34
N GLU A 116 23.69 -0.86 21.64
CA GLU A 116 24.08 -2.05 22.37
C GLU A 116 22.95 -3.07 22.51
N THR A 117 21.68 -2.63 22.51
CA THR A 117 20.51 -3.53 22.61
C THR A 117 20.11 -4.10 21.24
N LEU A 118 20.66 -3.56 20.16
CA LEU A 118 20.32 -3.92 18.79
C LEU A 118 21.16 -5.08 18.26
N THR A 119 20.55 -5.90 17.41
CA THR A 119 21.30 -6.88 16.61
C THR A 119 22.19 -6.17 15.58
N PRO A 120 23.19 -6.85 14.98
CA PRO A 120 24.00 -6.25 13.92
C PRO A 120 23.18 -5.70 12.74
N GLY A 121 22.09 -6.40 12.36
CA GLY A 121 21.17 -5.93 11.32
C GLY A 121 20.43 -4.66 11.72
N ALA A 122 19.89 -4.63 12.94
CA ALA A 122 19.18 -3.47 13.48
C ALA A 122 20.09 -2.25 13.67
N ARG A 123 21.38 -2.45 14.01
CA ARG A 123 22.37 -1.36 14.04
C ARG A 123 22.59 -0.73 12.67
N ARG A 124 22.63 -1.53 11.60
CA ARG A 124 22.73 -1.01 10.22
C ARG A 124 21.50 -0.21 9.85
N LEU A 125 20.30 -0.73 10.15
CA LEU A 125 19.05 -0.02 9.92
C LEU A 125 19.01 1.32 10.67
N ARG A 126 19.39 1.33 11.96
CA ARG A 126 19.54 2.55 12.77
C ARG A 126 20.48 3.55 12.11
N ALA A 127 21.66 3.11 11.66
CA ALA A 127 22.62 3.98 10.99
C ALA A 127 22.06 4.59 9.70
N ASN A 128 21.32 3.81 8.91
CA ASN A 128 20.68 4.27 7.69
C ASN A 128 19.54 5.28 7.95
N LEU A 129 18.75 5.05 9.00
CA LEU A 129 17.70 5.98 9.43
C LEU A 129 18.32 7.32 9.86
N LEU A 130 19.32 7.29 10.74
CA LEU A 130 19.97 8.51 11.25
C LEU A 130 20.79 9.26 10.18
N SER A 131 21.27 8.56 9.14
CA SER A 131 21.97 9.22 8.04
C SER A 131 21.00 9.99 7.13
N GLN A 132 19.77 9.54 6.97
CA GLN A 132 18.80 10.08 5.99
C GLN A 132 17.67 10.89 6.62
N VAL A 133 17.32 10.63 7.88
CA VAL A 133 16.17 11.21 8.57
C VAL A 133 16.66 11.89 9.83
N GLU A 134 16.02 13.00 10.17
CA GLU A 134 16.22 13.68 11.45
C GLU A 134 14.88 14.07 12.05
N GLU A 135 14.84 14.11 13.38
CA GLU A 135 13.71 14.66 14.10
C GLU A 135 13.88 16.17 14.22
N VAL A 136 12.89 16.91 13.72
CA VAL A 136 12.84 18.36 13.80
C VAL A 136 12.19 18.73 15.12
N ALA A 137 12.95 19.37 16.00
CA ALA A 137 12.38 19.90 17.24
C ALA A 137 11.25 20.89 16.90
N ARG A 138 10.10 20.71 17.55
CA ARG A 138 9.04 21.74 17.52
C ARG A 138 9.64 23.01 18.14
N ALA A 139 9.85 24.05 17.34
CA ALA A 139 10.05 25.38 17.88
C ALA A 139 8.82 25.71 18.73
N ALA A 140 9.04 25.94 20.03
CA ALA A 140 8.02 26.29 21.01
C ALA A 140 7.38 27.64 20.69
#